data_AF-A0A7V5V4F1-F1
#
_entry.id   AF-A0A7V5V4F1-F1
#
_cell.length_a   1.000
_cell.length_b   1.000
_cell.length_c   1.000
_cell.angle_alpha   90.00
_cell.angle_beta   90.00
_cell.angle_gamma   90.00
#
_symmetry.space_group_name_H-M   'P 1'
#
loop_
_entity.id
_entity.type
_entity.pdbx_description
1 polymer ?
#
loop_
_entity_poly.entity_id
_entity_poly.type
_entity_poly.pdbx_seq_one_letter_code
_entity_poly.pdbx_strand_id
1 'polypeptide(L)'
;MNILSPSVRYSSLLFFFLLTACGPLQETVNPYNEKFKCRARDDAGECIDTPTAYKKARYPELASGGESEPATGITQEIQDNRYRLVAGLLQEGNKPLLQPPKILRVLLLPYKGESDELFMSRYVYVKIEDSKWILTDLNEE
;
A
#
# COMPACT_ATOMS: atom_id res chain seq x y z
N MET A 1 -36.93 17.36 44.91
CA MET A 1 -35.46 17.46 45.00
C MET A 1 -34.92 17.85 43.64
N ASN A 2 -34.52 19.11 43.44
CA ASN A 2 -33.76 19.58 42.27
C ASN A 2 -32.77 20.62 42.80
N ILE A 3 -31.56 20.17 43.15
CA ILE A 3 -30.56 20.97 43.87
C ILE A 3 -29.33 21.14 42.98
N LEU A 4 -29.48 21.87 41.88
CA LEU A 4 -28.32 22.36 41.13
C LEU A 4 -28.56 23.81 40.73
N SER A 5 -27.69 24.67 41.24
CA SER A 5 -27.71 26.12 41.02
C SER A 5 -27.63 26.47 39.53
N PRO A 6 -28.25 27.57 39.11
CA PRO A 6 -28.31 27.95 37.69
C PRO A 6 -26.92 28.09 37.07
N SER A 7 -25.94 28.60 37.83
CA SER A 7 -24.53 28.71 37.40
C SER A 7 -23.89 27.36 37.05
N VAL A 8 -24.19 26.30 37.78
CA VAL A 8 -23.63 24.95 37.51
C VAL A 8 -24.32 24.31 36.31
N ARG A 9 -25.60 24.62 36.07
CA ARG A 9 -26.30 24.18 34.84
C ARG A 9 -25.73 24.85 33.59
N TYR A 10 -25.44 26.16 33.64
CA TYR A 10 -24.81 26.87 32.53
C TYR A 10 -23.38 26.40 32.27
N SER A 11 -22.60 26.13 33.33
CA SER A 11 -21.24 25.58 33.20
C SER A 11 -21.24 24.19 32.54
N SER A 12 -22.18 23.32 32.91
CA SER A 12 -22.32 21.99 32.33
C SER A 12 -22.77 22.03 30.86
N LEU A 13 -23.67 22.95 30.50
CA LEU A 13 -24.08 23.21 29.11
C LEU A 13 -22.92 23.73 28.25
N LEU A 14 -22.09 24.63 28.80
CA LEU A 14 -20.94 25.21 28.12
C LEU A 14 -19.82 24.17 27.89
N PHE A 15 -19.64 23.25 28.85
CA PHE A 15 -18.71 22.14 28.72
C PHE A 15 -19.16 21.13 27.66
N PHE A 16 -20.46 20.81 27.60
CA PHE A 16 -21.00 19.94 26.53
C PHE A 16 -20.84 20.53 25.13
N PHE A 17 -20.92 21.87 25.00
CA PHE A 17 -20.72 22.58 23.72
C PHE A 17 -19.26 22.54 23.24
N LEU A 18 -18.30 22.43 24.17
CA LEU A 18 -16.87 22.32 23.84
C LEU A 18 -16.47 20.90 23.39
N LEU A 19 -17.15 19.86 23.87
CA LEU A 19 -16.87 18.47 23.46
C LEU A 19 -17.47 18.09 22.09
N THR A 20 -18.52 18.78 21.63
CA THR A 20 -19.14 18.50 20.31
C THR A 20 -18.49 19.29 19.15
N ALA A 21 -17.52 20.15 19.44
CA ALA A 21 -16.80 20.94 18.42
C ALA A 21 -15.62 20.22 17.75
N CYS A 22 -15.37 18.95 18.08
CA CYS A 22 -14.44 18.10 17.33
C CYS A 22 -15.17 17.51 16.11
N GLY A 23 -15.40 18.36 15.09
CA GLY A 23 -15.86 17.91 13.77
C GLY A 23 -14.83 16.98 13.11
N PRO A 24 -15.19 16.27 12.03
CA PRO A 24 -14.29 15.34 11.36
C PRO A 24 -13.07 16.10 10.82
N LEU A 25 -11.94 16.01 11.51
CA LEU A 25 -10.64 16.58 11.14
C LEU A 25 -10.05 16.00 9.83
N GLN A 26 -10.80 15.15 9.13
CA GLN A 26 -10.33 14.38 7.98
C GLN A 26 -10.21 15.24 6.71
N GLU A 27 -11.06 16.25 6.51
CA GLU A 27 -11.02 17.11 5.31
C GLU A 27 -10.05 18.29 5.41
N THR A 28 -9.61 18.66 6.63
CA THR A 28 -8.66 19.78 6.85
C THR A 28 -7.21 19.33 6.99
N VAL A 29 -6.97 18.12 7.50
CA VAL A 29 -5.61 17.57 7.71
C VAL A 29 -5.12 16.77 6.49
N ASN A 30 -6.03 16.20 5.70
CA ASN A 30 -5.68 15.59 4.43
C ASN A 30 -6.11 16.50 3.25
N PRO A 31 -5.20 17.34 2.70
CA PRO A 31 -5.49 18.18 1.54
C PRO A 31 -5.68 17.38 0.23
N TYR A 32 -5.50 16.05 0.28
CA TYR A 32 -5.78 15.14 -0.82
C TYR A 32 -7.19 14.57 -0.66
N ASN A 33 -8.20 15.42 -0.83
CA ASN A 33 -9.53 14.95 -1.17
C ASN A 33 -9.49 14.41 -2.60
N GLU A 34 -9.67 13.09 -2.76
CA GLU A 34 -9.64 12.37 -4.04
C GLU A 34 -10.86 12.72 -4.91
N LYS A 35 -10.98 13.97 -5.34
CA LYS A 35 -11.90 14.35 -6.42
C LYS A 35 -11.21 13.95 -7.73
N PHE A 36 -11.37 12.68 -8.11
CA PHE A 36 -10.83 12.13 -9.37
C PHE A 36 -11.31 12.98 -10.56
N LYS A 37 -10.45 13.88 -11.05
CA LYS A 37 -10.72 14.73 -12.22
C LYS A 37 -10.36 13.96 -13.48
N CYS A 38 -11.19 12.99 -13.82
CA CYS A 38 -10.90 12.18 -14.97
C CYS A 38 -11.33 12.81 -16.28
N ARG A 39 -10.48 12.70 -17.29
CA ARG A 39 -10.78 13.05 -18.68
C ARG A 39 -10.31 11.92 -19.60
N ALA A 40 -10.81 10.71 -19.36
CA ALA A 40 -10.55 9.58 -20.24
C ALA A 40 -11.23 9.84 -21.60
N ARG A 41 -10.48 9.63 -22.69
CA ARG A 41 -11.05 9.53 -24.04
C ARG A 41 -11.64 8.13 -24.20
N ASP A 42 -12.51 7.97 -25.18
CA ASP A 42 -13.36 6.79 -25.38
C ASP A 42 -12.58 5.46 -25.52
N ASP A 43 -11.28 5.52 -25.80
CA ASP A 43 -10.34 4.42 -26.00
C ASP A 43 -9.35 4.19 -24.85
N ALA A 44 -9.36 5.03 -23.80
CA ALA A 44 -8.36 5.02 -22.71
C ALA A 44 -8.80 4.26 -21.44
N GLY A 45 -9.88 3.48 -21.50
CA GLY A 45 -10.45 2.75 -20.37
C GLY A 45 -11.47 3.54 -19.55
N GLU A 46 -12.13 2.85 -18.61
CA GLU A 46 -13.15 3.46 -17.77
C GLU A 46 -12.54 4.30 -16.65
N CYS A 47 -13.13 5.47 -16.40
CA CYS A 47 -12.71 6.27 -15.28
C CYS A 47 -13.63 6.15 -14.08
N ILE A 48 -13.15 5.39 -13.11
CA ILE A 48 -13.84 5.02 -11.88
C ILE A 48 -12.93 5.31 -10.69
N ASP A 49 -13.52 5.61 -9.54
CA ASP A 49 -12.76 5.85 -8.31
C ASP A 49 -12.01 4.59 -7.85
N THR A 50 -10.92 4.77 -7.11
CA THR A 50 -10.07 3.67 -6.63
C THR A 50 -10.85 2.57 -5.90
N PRO A 51 -11.77 2.89 -4.96
CA PRO A 51 -12.63 1.88 -4.34
C PRO A 51 -13.50 1.09 -5.34
N THR A 52 -14.11 1.77 -6.31
CA THR A 52 -14.92 1.12 -7.36
C THR A 52 -14.07 0.28 -8.30
N ALA A 53 -12.89 0.77 -8.71
CA ALA A 53 -11.92 0.03 -9.51
C ALA A 53 -11.49 -1.26 -8.81
N TYR A 54 -11.18 -1.17 -7.52
CA TYR A 54 -10.81 -2.31 -6.70
C TYR A 54 -11.95 -3.34 -6.62
N LYS A 55 -13.19 -2.89 -6.40
CA LYS A 55 -14.36 -3.77 -6.37
C LYS A 55 -14.61 -4.43 -7.72
N LYS A 56 -14.51 -3.71 -8.84
CA LYS A 56 -14.64 -4.30 -10.19
C LYS A 56 -13.55 -5.31 -10.50
N ALA A 57 -12.30 -5.03 -10.13
CA ALA A 57 -11.19 -5.96 -10.33
C ALA A 57 -11.35 -7.24 -9.50
N ARG A 58 -11.90 -7.11 -8.29
CA ARG A 58 -12.15 -8.24 -7.38
C ARG A 58 -13.42 -9.02 -7.73
N TYR A 59 -14.44 -8.33 -8.23
CA TYR A 59 -15.77 -8.86 -8.55
C TYR A 59 -16.22 -8.37 -9.94
N PRO A 60 -15.66 -8.93 -11.03
CA PRO A 60 -15.94 -8.47 -12.40
C PRO A 60 -17.43 -8.61 -12.78
N GLU A 61 -18.11 -9.60 -12.20
CA GLU A 61 -19.53 -9.94 -12.39
C GLU A 61 -20.50 -8.78 -12.06
N LEU A 62 -20.20 -8.01 -11.00
CA LEU A 62 -21.08 -6.94 -10.53
C LEU A 62 -21.04 -5.70 -11.44
N ALA A 63 -20.06 -5.64 -12.35
CA ALA A 63 -19.82 -4.51 -13.24
C ALA A 63 -20.51 -4.64 -14.60
N SER A 64 -20.77 -5.87 -15.06
CA SER A 64 -21.46 -6.15 -16.31
C SER A 64 -22.89 -6.57 -15.99
N GLY A 65 -23.87 -5.66 -16.16
CA GLY A 65 -25.27 -6.05 -16.16
C GLY A 65 -25.55 -7.01 -17.32
N GLY A 66 -25.54 -8.31 -17.06
CA GLY A 66 -25.78 -9.36 -18.05
C GLY A 66 -25.76 -10.74 -17.40
N GLU A 67 -26.69 -11.59 -17.83
CA GLU A 67 -27.15 -12.86 -17.25
C GLU A 67 -26.06 -13.84 -16.76
N SER A 68 -26.43 -14.49 -15.64
CA SER A 68 -25.71 -15.54 -14.93
C SER A 68 -25.41 -16.77 -15.78
N GLU A 69 -24.12 -17.11 -15.89
CA GLU A 69 -23.64 -18.48 -16.09
C GLU A 69 -23.17 -19.04 -14.73
N PRO A 70 -23.52 -20.28 -14.34
CA PRO A 70 -23.31 -20.81 -12.98
C PRO A 70 -21.84 -21.17 -12.67
N ALA A 71 -20.90 -20.81 -13.54
CA ALA A 71 -19.48 -21.12 -13.41
C ALA A 71 -18.72 -20.13 -12.50
N THR A 72 -19.33 -19.00 -12.12
CA THR A 72 -18.63 -17.84 -11.54
C THR A 72 -18.53 -17.86 -10.03
N GLY A 73 -19.45 -18.56 -9.35
CA GLY A 73 -19.28 -18.88 -7.92
C GLY A 73 -18.09 -19.80 -7.66
N ILE A 74 -17.86 -20.78 -8.54
CA ILE A 74 -16.76 -21.74 -8.42
C ILE A 74 -15.40 -21.05 -8.56
N THR A 75 -15.26 -20.12 -9.51
CA THR A 75 -13.99 -19.39 -9.70
C THR A 75 -13.70 -18.44 -8.53
N GLN A 76 -14.70 -17.74 -8.00
CA GLN A 76 -14.58 -16.91 -6.80
C GLN A 76 -14.14 -17.74 -5.58
N GLU A 77 -14.80 -18.87 -5.32
CA GLU A 77 -14.45 -19.77 -4.21
C GLU A 77 -13.04 -20.38 -4.35
N ILE A 78 -12.60 -20.67 -5.58
CA ILE A 78 -11.22 -21.15 -5.84
C ILE A 78 -10.21 -20.05 -5.50
N GLN A 79 -10.46 -18.81 -5.89
CA GLN A 79 -9.54 -17.70 -5.57
C GLN A 79 -9.50 -17.44 -4.06
N ASP A 80 -10.66 -17.40 -3.40
CA ASP A 80 -10.74 -17.19 -1.97
C ASP A 80 -10.03 -18.32 -1.17
N ASN A 81 -10.14 -19.57 -1.62
CA ASN A 81 -9.38 -20.67 -1.02
C ASN A 81 -7.87 -20.52 -1.24
N ARG A 82 -7.43 -20.13 -2.43
CA ARG A 82 -6.00 -19.85 -2.70
C ARG A 82 -5.48 -18.75 -1.79
N TYR A 83 -6.20 -17.64 -1.67
CA TYR A 83 -5.82 -16.53 -0.80
C TYR A 83 -5.78 -16.95 0.67
N ARG A 84 -6.73 -17.77 1.13
CA ARG A 84 -6.73 -18.32 2.49
C ARG A 84 -5.51 -19.20 2.76
N LEU A 85 -5.14 -20.07 1.81
CA LEU A 85 -3.96 -20.93 1.94
C LEU A 85 -2.68 -20.10 1.98
N VAL A 86 -2.51 -19.15 1.06
CA VAL A 86 -1.35 -18.24 1.04
C VAL A 86 -1.28 -17.39 2.30
N ALA A 87 -2.42 -16.89 2.79
CA ALA A 87 -2.49 -16.15 4.06
C ALA A 87 -2.10 -17.01 5.27
N GLY A 88 -2.42 -18.31 5.25
CA GLY A 88 -1.95 -19.28 6.24
C GLY A 88 -0.43 -19.48 6.20
N LEU A 89 0.16 -19.58 5.01
CA LEU A 89 1.62 -19.67 4.84
C LEU A 89 2.36 -18.41 5.32
N LEU A 90 1.70 -17.24 5.27
CA LEU A 90 2.25 -16.02 5.86
C LEU A 90 2.21 -16.01 7.39
N GLN A 91 1.42 -16.85 8.04
CA GLN A 91 1.37 -16.96 9.51
C GLN A 91 2.32 -18.03 10.05
N GLU A 92 2.84 -18.91 9.19
CA GLU A 92 3.86 -19.88 9.53
C GLU A 92 5.12 -19.19 10.09
N GLY A 93 5.75 -19.83 11.08
CA GLY A 93 6.87 -19.26 11.81
C GLY A 93 8.16 -19.13 10.98
N ASN A 94 8.34 -20.00 9.98
CA ASN A 94 9.52 -20.03 9.12
C ASN A 94 9.22 -19.33 7.80
N LYS A 95 9.22 -18.00 7.82
CA LYS A 95 9.06 -17.21 6.60
C LYS A 95 10.43 -17.10 5.92
N PRO A 96 10.53 -17.36 4.60
CA PRO A 96 11.76 -17.11 3.89
C PRO A 96 12.13 -15.64 4.00
N LEU A 97 13.33 -15.35 4.51
CA LEU A 97 13.87 -14.00 4.43
C LEU A 97 14.71 -13.88 3.17
N LEU A 98 14.47 -12.82 2.40
CA LEU A 98 15.35 -12.46 1.31
C LEU A 98 16.56 -11.75 1.89
N GLN A 99 17.71 -12.41 1.91
CA GLN A 99 18.95 -11.77 2.27
C GLN A 99 19.38 -10.87 1.10
N PRO A 100 19.57 -9.56 1.33
CA PRO A 100 20.03 -8.66 0.28
C PRO A 100 21.45 -9.03 -0.16
N PRO A 101 21.83 -8.69 -1.41
CA PRO A 101 23.17 -8.96 -1.91
C PRO A 101 24.21 -8.13 -1.16
N LYS A 102 25.42 -8.67 -1.00
CA LYS A 102 26.53 -7.88 -0.48
C LYS A 102 27.17 -7.10 -1.63
N ILE A 103 27.24 -5.79 -1.45
CA ILE A 103 27.79 -4.86 -2.43
C ILE A 103 29.12 -4.28 -1.95
N LEU A 104 30.11 -4.27 -2.83
CA LEU A 104 31.34 -3.51 -2.65
C LEU A 104 31.18 -2.15 -3.30
N ARG A 105 31.44 -1.08 -2.54
CA ARG A 105 31.54 0.27 -3.09
C ARG A 105 33.01 0.61 -3.34
N VAL A 106 33.40 0.67 -4.60
CA VAL A 106 34.76 1.04 -5.01
C VAL A 106 34.80 2.53 -5.36
N LEU A 107 35.70 3.28 -4.71
CA LEU A 107 36.00 4.66 -5.08
C LEU A 107 37.04 4.67 -6.19
N LEU A 108 36.64 5.11 -7.38
CA LEU A 108 37.59 5.41 -8.44
C LEU A 108 38.04 6.85 -8.24
N LEU A 109 39.33 7.04 -8.03
CA LEU A 109 39.96 8.36 -7.98
C LEU A 109 40.07 8.95 -9.40
N PRO A 110 40.26 10.26 -9.55
CA PRO A 110 40.40 10.87 -10.86
C PRO A 110 41.58 10.29 -11.66
N TYR A 111 41.35 9.97 -12.92
CA TYR A 111 42.37 9.41 -13.82
C TYR A 111 42.15 9.89 -15.26
N LYS A 112 43.20 9.78 -16.07
CA LYS A 112 43.19 10.09 -17.49
C LYS A 112 42.87 8.82 -18.30
N GLY A 113 41.88 8.89 -19.18
CA GLY A 113 41.51 7.83 -20.12
C GLY A 113 42.44 7.74 -21.32
N GLU A 114 42.23 6.73 -22.15
CA GLU A 114 43.07 6.47 -23.35
C GLU A 114 42.97 7.60 -24.39
N SER A 115 41.80 8.23 -24.52
CA SER A 115 41.49 9.35 -25.42
C SER A 115 41.76 10.74 -24.80
N ASP A 116 42.63 10.82 -23.77
CA ASP A 116 42.91 12.05 -23.00
C ASP A 116 41.68 12.64 -22.28
N GLU A 117 40.72 11.77 -21.95
CA GLU A 117 39.54 12.14 -21.17
C GLU A 117 39.88 12.20 -19.68
N LEU A 118 39.44 13.25 -18.98
CA LEU A 118 39.53 13.30 -17.53
C LEU A 118 38.31 12.62 -16.92
N PHE A 119 38.51 11.45 -16.32
CA PHE A 119 37.50 10.82 -15.49
C PHE A 119 37.59 11.38 -14.08
N MET A 120 36.51 12.00 -13.61
CA MET A 120 36.38 12.49 -12.24
C MET A 120 36.11 11.34 -11.26
N SER A 121 36.22 11.62 -9.95
CA SER A 121 35.96 10.64 -8.91
C SER A 121 34.52 10.12 -8.96
N ARG A 122 34.34 8.80 -8.95
CA ARG A 122 33.02 8.16 -8.92
C ARG A 122 33.04 6.87 -8.13
N TYR A 123 31.87 6.48 -7.64
CA TYR A 123 31.68 5.18 -7.01
C TYR A 123 31.16 4.17 -8.02
N VAL A 124 31.73 2.96 -8.00
CA VAL A 124 31.20 1.79 -8.72
C VAL A 124 30.78 0.76 -7.68
N TYR A 125 29.56 0.24 -7.84
CA TYR A 125 29.00 -0.78 -6.96
C TYR A 125 29.11 -2.13 -7.64
N VAL A 126 29.89 -3.03 -7.04
CA VAL A 126 30.05 -4.40 -7.53
C VAL A 126 29.30 -5.34 -6.60
N LYS A 127 28.53 -6.25 -7.18
CA LYS A 127 27.85 -7.29 -6.42
C LYS A 127 28.87 -8.40 -6.11
N ILE A 128 29.18 -8.60 -4.82
CA ILE A 128 30.12 -9.62 -4.36
C ILE A 128 29.39 -10.94 -4.12
N GLU A 129 28.22 -10.85 -3.50
CA GLU A 129 27.36 -12.00 -3.21
C GLU A 129 25.95 -11.69 -3.73
N ASP A 130 25.35 -12.65 -4.41
CA ASP A 130 23.95 -12.56 -4.85
C ASP A 130 22.98 -12.61 -3.67
N SER A 131 21.77 -12.12 -3.91
CA SER A 131 20.67 -12.25 -2.95
C SER A 131 20.28 -13.71 -2.80
N LYS A 132 20.13 -14.18 -1.56
CA LYS A 132 19.75 -15.56 -1.25
C LYS A 132 18.44 -15.57 -0.47
N TRP A 133 17.59 -16.55 -0.73
CA TRP A 133 16.44 -16.84 0.12
C TRP A 133 16.91 -17.73 1.27
N ILE A 134 16.76 -17.27 2.50
CA ILE A 134 17.06 -18.07 3.69
C ILE A 134 15.74 -18.59 4.26
N LEU A 135 15.50 -19.89 4.07
CA LEU A 135 14.30 -20.59 4.55
C LEU A 135 14.49 -21.16 5.97
N THR A 136 15.74 -21.42 6.39
CA THR A 136 16.18 -21.85 7.75
C THR A 136 17.73 -21.97 7.75
N ASP A 137 18.36 -22.37 8.86
CA ASP A 137 19.84 -22.48 9.04
C ASP A 137 20.58 -23.46 8.08
N LEU A 138 19.87 -24.03 7.09
CA LEU A 138 20.43 -24.94 6.10
C LEU A 138 20.68 -24.16 4.81
N ASN A 139 21.96 -23.96 4.48
CA ASN A 139 22.36 -23.44 3.18
C ASN A 139 22.14 -24.53 2.13
N GLU A 140 21.27 -24.27 1.14
CA GLU A 140 21.30 -25.01 -0.11
C GLU A 140 22.49 -24.50 -0.93
N GLU A 141 23.50 -25.35 -1.10
CA GLU A 141 24.62 -25.16 -2.04
C GLU A 141 24.23 -25.57 -3.47
#